data_AF-A0A4U7JG20-F1
#
_entry.id   AF-A0A4U7JG20-F1
#
_cell.length_a   1.000
_cell.length_b   1.000
_cell.length_c   1.000
_cell.angle_alpha   90.00
_cell.angle_beta   90.00
_cell.angle_gamma   90.00
#
_symmetry.space_group_name_H-M   'P 1'
#
loop_
_entity.id
_entity.type
_entity.pdbx_description
1 polymer ?
#
loop_
_entity_poly.entity_id
_entity_poly.type
_entity_poly.pdbx_seq_one_letter_code
_entity_poly.pdbx_strand_id
1 'polypeptide(L)'
;MGRFLEPSQVGGVVDTLKNSGIQRRDMIISSYDEEKFQSMMDDVKDNHINAVIKTDQDDPGQLQSFVNGVTSLTEDNGIVVYVKCARHKAQEVKSVMEQSGAEEVKIDDD
;
A
#
# COMPACT_ATOMS: atom_id res chain seq x y z
N MET A 1 1.72 5.57 -2.36
CA MET A 1 0.58 4.66 -2.15
C MET A 1 -0.52 4.96 -3.16
N GLY A 2 -1.28 3.94 -3.57
CA GLY A 2 -2.41 4.07 -4.48
C GLY A 2 -3.63 3.29 -3.97
N ARG A 3 -4.83 3.82 -4.19
CA ARG A 3 -6.11 3.18 -3.87
C ARG A 3 -6.80 2.69 -5.14
N PHE A 4 -7.26 1.45 -5.14
CA PHE A 4 -7.84 0.75 -6.30
C PHE A 4 -9.20 0.17 -5.91
N LEU A 5 -10.12 0.05 -6.86
CA LEU A 5 -11.44 -0.53 -6.57
C LEU A 5 -11.48 -2.02 -6.90
N GLU A 6 -10.65 -2.47 -7.84
CA GLU A 6 -10.68 -3.84 -8.35
C GLU A 6 -9.36 -4.61 -8.11
N PRO A 7 -9.43 -5.90 -7.73
CA PRO A 7 -8.25 -6.75 -7.58
C PRO A 7 -7.40 -6.89 -8.86
N SER A 8 -8.01 -6.78 -10.04
CA SER A 8 -7.34 -6.85 -11.35
C SER A 8 -6.36 -5.69 -11.56
N GLN A 9 -6.74 -4.48 -11.14
CA GLN A 9 -5.90 -3.28 -11.17
C GLN A 9 -4.65 -3.47 -10.30
N VAL A 10 -4.84 -4.03 -9.11
CA VAL A 10 -3.75 -4.32 -8.17
C VAL A 10 -2.77 -5.34 -8.74
N GLY A 11 -3.26 -6.38 -9.43
CA GLY A 11 -2.40 -7.35 -10.13
C GLY A 11 -1.51 -6.66 -11.16
N GLY A 12 -2.08 -5.80 -12.00
CA GLY A 12 -1.33 -5.04 -13.02
C GLY A 12 -0.25 -4.13 -12.43
N VAL A 13 -0.54 -3.46 -11.31
CA VAL A 13 0.43 -2.65 -10.58
C VAL A 13 1.58 -3.50 -10.07
N VAL A 14 1.27 -4.60 -9.37
CA VAL A 14 2.28 -5.47 -8.77
C VAL A 14 3.23 -6.02 -9.84
N ASP A 15 2.69 -6.48 -10.96
CA ASP A 15 3.51 -7.02 -12.05
C ASP A 15 4.38 -5.95 -12.72
N THR A 16 3.83 -4.76 -12.95
CA THR A 16 4.56 -3.65 -13.56
C THR A 16 5.68 -3.16 -12.64
N LEU A 17 5.40 -2.97 -11.34
CA LEU A 17 6.41 -2.55 -10.37
C LEU A 17 7.52 -3.59 -10.20
N LYS A 18 7.18 -4.89 -10.23
CA LYS A 18 8.18 -5.97 -10.23
C LYS A 18 9.10 -5.89 -11.45
N ASN A 19 8.56 -5.61 -12.63
CA ASN A 19 9.35 -5.43 -13.84
C ASN A 19 10.23 -4.17 -13.80
N SER A 20 9.83 -3.14 -13.04
CA SER A 20 10.65 -1.94 -12.73
C SER A 20 11.68 -2.15 -11.60
N GLY A 21 11.81 -3.39 -11.10
CA GLY A 21 12.78 -3.76 -10.07
C GLY A 21 12.36 -3.41 -8.64
N ILE A 22 11.07 -3.19 -8.37
CA ILE A 22 10.52 -3.06 -7.02
C ILE A 22 10.09 -4.45 -6.54
N GLN A 23 10.55 -4.86 -5.36
CA GLN A 23 10.30 -6.22 -4.90
C GLN A 23 8.97 -6.33 -4.16
N ARG A 24 8.42 -7.55 -4.08
CA ARG A 24 7.14 -7.79 -3.39
C ARG A 24 7.18 -7.42 -1.91
N ARG A 25 8.34 -7.60 -1.27
CA ARG A 25 8.63 -7.19 0.12
C ARG A 25 8.59 -5.68 0.34
N ASP A 26 8.72 -4.88 -0.72
CA ASP A 26 8.63 -3.42 -0.66
C ASP A 26 7.19 -2.94 -0.85
N MET A 27 6.22 -3.87 -0.95
CA MET A 27 4.82 -3.59 -1.22
C MET A 27 3.91 -4.12 -0.11
N ILE A 28 3.03 -3.27 0.40
CA ILE A 28 1.96 -3.63 1.32
C ILE A 28 0.64 -3.52 0.56
N ILE A 29 -0.14 -4.61 0.53
CA ILE A 29 -1.44 -4.65 -0.12
C ILE A 29 -2.48 -5.03 0.91
N SER A 30 -3.47 -4.16 1.10
CA SER A 30 -4.56 -4.37 2.04
C SER A 30 -5.88 -4.00 1.41
N SER A 31 -6.93 -4.78 1.68
CA SER A 31 -8.30 -4.31 1.45
C SER A 31 -8.65 -3.30 2.55
N TYR A 32 -9.00 -2.08 2.17
CA TYR A 32 -9.51 -1.10 3.10
C TYR A 32 -10.92 -1.50 3.53
N ASP A 33 -11.03 -1.86 4.79
CA ASP A 33 -12.25 -2.20 5.53
C ASP A 33 -12.01 -1.63 6.92
N GLU A 34 -12.84 -0.69 7.36
CA GLU A 34 -12.64 0.12 8.58
C GLU A 34 -12.39 -0.76 9.82
N GLU A 35 -13.12 -1.89 9.95
CA GLU A 35 -12.95 -2.83 11.06
C GLU A 35 -11.60 -3.54 10.99
N LYS A 36 -11.18 -3.96 9.78
CA LYS A 36 -9.85 -4.57 9.58
C LYS A 36 -8.74 -3.57 9.80
N PHE A 37 -8.93 -2.32 9.43
CA PHE A 37 -7.94 -1.26 9.59
C PHE A 37 -7.75 -0.86 11.06
N GLN A 38 -8.85 -0.76 11.82
CA GLN A 38 -8.75 -0.54 13.25
C GLN A 38 -8.02 -1.69 13.94
N SER A 39 -8.33 -2.94 13.54
CA SER A 39 -7.56 -4.11 13.98
C SER A 39 -6.09 -4.03 13.59
N MET A 40 -5.72 -3.52 12.41
CA MET A 40 -4.32 -3.30 11.99
C MET A 40 -3.60 -2.27 12.86
N MET A 41 -4.27 -1.16 13.19
CA MET A 41 -3.71 -0.10 14.01
C MET A 41 -3.38 -0.62 15.42
N ASP A 42 -4.26 -1.45 15.98
CA ASP A 42 -4.06 -2.06 17.30
C ASP A 42 -3.01 -3.18 17.24
N ASP A 43 -3.00 -3.98 16.17
CA ASP A 43 -1.97 -4.97 15.83
C ASP A 43 -0.56 -4.35 15.75
N VAL A 44 -0.39 -3.21 15.07
CA VAL A 44 0.90 -2.49 14.99
C VAL A 44 1.31 -1.92 16.34
N LYS A 45 0.37 -1.45 17.17
CA LYS A 45 0.65 -0.98 18.53
C LYS A 45 1.08 -2.12 19.47
N ASP A 46 0.45 -3.28 19.32
CA ASP A 46 0.68 -4.45 20.16
C ASP A 46 1.73 -5.42 19.59
N ASN A 47 2.34 -5.07 18.44
CA ASN A 47 3.34 -5.87 17.72
C ASN A 47 2.83 -7.27 17.31
N HIS A 48 1.53 -7.41 17.07
CA HIS A 48 0.88 -8.61 16.54
C HIS A 48 0.49 -8.32 15.09
N ILE A 49 0.90 -9.14 14.12
CA ILE A 49 0.62 -8.90 12.69
C ILE A 49 -0.43 -9.93 12.23
N ASN A 50 -1.72 -9.66 12.41
CA ASN A 50 -2.80 -10.63 12.10
C ASN A 50 -3.86 -10.13 11.11
N ALA A 51 -4.09 -8.82 11.01
CA ALA A 51 -5.03 -8.30 10.03
C ALA A 51 -4.54 -8.57 8.59
N VAL A 52 -5.43 -9.01 7.70
CA VAL A 52 -5.13 -9.60 6.38
C VAL A 52 -4.28 -8.65 5.50
N ILE A 53 -2.98 -8.74 5.64
CA ILE A 53 -2.01 -8.11 4.75
C ILE A 53 -1.53 -9.22 3.82
N LYS A 54 -1.82 -9.10 2.52
CA LYS A 54 -1.00 -9.81 1.56
C LYS A 54 0.30 -9.01 1.49
N THR A 55 1.26 -9.29 2.36
CA THR A 55 2.59 -8.71 2.28
C THR A 55 3.64 -9.70 2.77
N ASP A 56 4.79 -9.68 2.10
CA ASP A 56 6.01 -10.38 2.54
C ASP A 56 6.93 -9.40 3.30
N GLN A 57 6.33 -8.40 3.97
CA GLN A 57 6.98 -7.25 4.58
C GLN A 57 6.99 -7.45 6.11
N ASP A 58 8.19 -7.65 6.67
CA ASP A 58 8.44 -7.93 8.10
C ASP A 58 9.05 -6.72 8.88
N ASP A 59 8.96 -5.50 8.36
CA ASP A 59 9.56 -4.26 8.92
C ASP A 59 8.46 -3.42 9.61
N PRO A 60 8.41 -3.42 10.96
CA PRO A 60 7.38 -2.69 11.70
C PRO A 60 7.30 -1.20 11.35
N GLY A 61 8.42 -0.58 10.96
CA GLY A 61 8.44 0.83 10.55
C GLY A 61 7.66 1.08 9.26
N GLN A 62 7.69 0.13 8.32
CA GLN A 62 6.94 0.25 7.06
C GLN A 62 5.44 0.05 7.27
N LEU A 63 5.06 -0.86 8.17
CA LEU A 63 3.68 -1.03 8.58
C LEU A 63 3.13 0.23 9.25
N GLN A 64 3.92 0.88 10.09
CA GLN A 64 3.52 2.15 10.70
C GLN A 64 3.35 3.27 9.67
N SER A 65 4.29 3.43 8.73
CA SER A 65 4.15 4.39 7.62
C SER A 65 2.92 4.08 6.75
N PHE A 66 2.64 2.80 6.50
CA PHE A 66 1.44 2.39 5.81
C PHE A 66 0.16 2.81 6.55
N VAL A 67 0.05 2.48 7.83
CA VAL A 67 -1.12 2.85 8.65
C VAL A 67 -1.32 4.36 8.66
N ASN A 68 -0.26 5.15 8.87
CA ASN A 68 -0.35 6.61 8.82
C ASN A 68 -0.81 7.11 7.44
N GLY A 69 -0.23 6.59 6.36
CA GLY A 69 -0.63 6.97 5.00
C GLY A 69 -2.08 6.61 4.68
N VAL A 70 -2.56 5.48 5.18
CA VAL A 70 -3.93 5.02 4.96
C VAL A 70 -4.96 5.91 5.65
N THR A 71 -4.69 6.40 6.87
CA THR A 71 -5.58 7.38 7.54
C THR A 71 -5.73 8.70 6.78
N SER A 72 -4.81 8.98 5.85
CA SER A 72 -4.89 10.18 5.02
C SER A 72 -5.81 10.02 3.81
N LEU A 73 -6.20 8.79 3.42
CA LEU A 73 -7.05 8.53 2.25
C LEU A 73 -8.46 9.09 2.46
N THR A 74 -9.07 9.53 1.37
CA THR A 74 -10.30 10.32 1.44
C THR A 74 -11.56 9.47 1.57
N GLU A 75 -11.48 8.18 1.22
CA GLU A 75 -12.61 7.25 1.23
C GLU A 75 -12.24 5.89 1.83
N ASP A 76 -13.20 5.33 2.57
CA ASP A 76 -13.05 4.12 3.37
C ASP A 76 -13.31 2.82 2.59
N ASN A 77 -12.96 2.77 1.30
CA ASN A 77 -13.21 1.60 0.46
C ASN A 77 -12.10 1.33 -0.57
N GLY A 78 -12.01 0.05 -0.97
CA GLY A 78 -11.12 -0.42 -2.02
C GLY A 78 -9.91 -1.19 -1.51
N ILE A 79 -8.86 -1.24 -2.32
CA ILE A 79 -7.60 -1.94 -2.06
C ILE A 79 -6.49 -0.92 -2.11
N VAL A 80 -5.73 -0.81 -1.02
CA VAL A 80 -4.59 0.08 -0.93
C VAL A 80 -3.32 -0.68 -1.23
N VAL A 81 -2.51 -0.12 -2.13
CA VAL A 81 -1.16 -0.57 -2.44
C VAL A 81 -0.18 0.50 -1.97
N TYR A 82 0.55 0.21 -0.91
CA TYR A 82 1.67 1.02 -0.47
C TYR A 82 2.97 0.41 -0.98
N VAL A 83 3.87 1.28 -1.44
CA VAL A 83 5.12 0.88 -2.08
C VAL A 83 6.23 1.74 -1.51
N LYS A 84 7.19 1.11 -0.86
CA LYS A 84 8.43 1.76 -0.45
C LYS A 84 9.39 1.76 -1.64
N CYS A 85 9.88 2.93 -2.00
CA CYS A 85 10.86 3.07 -3.08
C CYS A 85 11.80 4.23 -2.80
N ALA A 86 12.93 4.26 -3.50
CA ALA A 86 13.83 5.41 -3.44
C ALA A 86 13.14 6.66 -4.05
N ARG A 87 13.43 7.85 -3.51
CA ARG A 87 12.80 9.11 -3.93
C ARG A 87 12.80 9.35 -5.45
N HIS A 88 13.88 8.99 -6.14
CA HIS A 88 13.99 9.15 -7.59
C HIS A 88 13.05 8.23 -8.38
N LYS A 89 12.54 7.13 -7.77
CA LYS A 89 11.53 6.24 -8.36
C LYS A 89 10.10 6.64 -8.00
N ALA A 90 9.88 7.58 -7.08
CA ALA A 90 8.55 7.92 -6.60
C ALA A 90 7.61 8.37 -7.73
N GLN A 91 8.12 9.17 -8.68
CA GLN A 91 7.34 9.61 -9.84
C GLN A 91 7.01 8.46 -10.80
N GLU A 92 7.95 7.52 -11.00
CA GLU A 92 7.70 6.31 -11.80
C GLU A 92 6.60 5.45 -11.17
N VAL A 93 6.70 5.19 -9.87
CA VAL A 93 5.70 4.43 -9.10
C VAL A 93 4.33 5.09 -9.17
N LYS A 94 4.29 6.42 -9.00
CA LYS A 94 3.06 7.21 -9.13
C LYS A 94 2.42 7.02 -10.51
N SER A 95 3.21 7.17 -11.58
CA SER A 95 2.72 6.98 -12.94
C SER A 95 2.21 5.57 -13.21
N VAL A 96 2.87 4.53 -12.66
CA VAL A 96 2.39 3.14 -12.77
C VAL A 96 1.05 2.96 -12.05
N MET A 97 0.90 3.53 -10.84
CA MET A 97 -0.35 3.46 -10.09
C MET A 97 -1.50 4.16 -10.84
N GLU A 98 -1.26 5.37 -11.35
CA GLU A 98 -2.24 6.14 -12.12
C GLU A 98 -2.66 5.41 -13.40
N GLN A 99 -1.70 4.90 -14.17
CA GLN A 99 -1.98 4.15 -15.41
C GLN A 99 -2.73 2.83 -15.16
N SER A 100 -2.60 2.26 -13.97
CA SER A 100 -3.30 1.04 -13.58
C SER A 100 -4.71 1.30 -13.02
N GLY A 101 -5.16 2.55 -13.00
CA GLY A 101 -6.51 2.92 -12.56
C GLY A 101 -6.63 3.17 -11.06
N ALA A 102 -5.59 3.71 -10.42
CA ALA A 102 -5.71 4.18 -9.05
C ALA A 102 -6.68 5.37 -8.99
N GLU A 103 -7.69 5.28 -8.12
CA GLU A 103 -8.63 6.38 -7.82
C GLU A 103 -7.94 7.51 -7.06
N GLU A 104 -6.96 7.16 -6.22
CA GLU A 104 -6.19 8.10 -5.43
C GLU A 104 -4.74 7.65 -5.36
N VAL A 105 -3.80 8.57 -5.59
CA VAL A 105 -2.35 8.31 -5.44
C VAL A 105 -1.72 9.39 -4.60
N LYS A 106 -1.04 8.96 -3.53
CA LYS A 106 -0.29 9.83 -2.63
C LYS A 106 1.16 9.41 -2.58
N ILE A 107 2.05 10.39 -2.70
CA ILE A 107 3.48 10.20 -2.44
C ILE A 107 3.72 10.68 -1.03
N ASP A 108 4.28 9.80 -0.21
CA ASP A 108 4.80 10.15 1.10
C ASP A 108 6.28 10.52 0.91
N ASP A 109 6.66 11.74 1.30
CA ASP A 109 7.99 12.33 1.09
C ASP A 109 8.86 12.28 2.35
N ASP A 110 8.37 11.65 3.45
CA ASP A 110 9.09 11.47 4.72
C ASP A 110 10.39 10.65 4.58
#